data_AF-A0A250FRB4-F1
#
_entry.id   AF-A0A250FRB4-F1
#
_cell.length_a   1.000
_cell.length_b   1.000
_cell.length_c   1.000
_cell.angle_alpha   90.00
_cell.angle_beta   90.00
_cell.angle_gamma   90.00
#
_symmetry.space_group_name_H-M   'P 1'
#
loop_
_entity.id
_entity.type
_entity.pdbx_description
1 polymer ?
#
loop_
_entity_poly.entity_id
_entity_poly.type
_entity_poly.pdbx_seq_one_letter_code
_entity_poly.pdbx_strand_id
1 'polypeptide(L)'
;MKEFLFLPALLVGIFFAAFFIFLVNEFSTSLYSEVWLLFFPIPLILGIWLFYAIYYKQIILSLGAIGCSIAFFAWIMKELNVSFSKLSSEKNLPITYQNYEDLDYEVSVCAQEKGHCIHEVPTNESEDLTSCFLNHLNEVVMVQDDRMSSYIVKFDTLGYQQSIEVPTDDDHRKVAYIVDDYIINIADNTYSSFFLNDDEDFLPMTFVEASKNWTKEEQQTYFENNVKTKATCFKIVKREKSKVFFLKDDKWQYFYTDLGKETLKTQYNYPELFDEKRFPIQERSLKRTYIQPQYVQTYQDNYGYATILYYHIIKPFLTYHLKTRFETVKSQEELSALPTYYFKNDTETIEVFGSMRLYSHKHLQYQLLRIGKKTYRVGK
;
A
#
# COMPACT_ATOMS: atom_id res chain seq x y z
N MET A 1 -62.58 -18.73 4.32
CA MET A 1 -61.52 -19.41 3.53
C MET A 1 -60.38 -18.49 3.09
N LYS A 2 -60.57 -17.17 2.86
CA LYS A 2 -59.48 -16.24 2.49
C LYS A 2 -58.54 -15.85 3.64
N GLU A 3 -59.05 -15.78 4.88
CA GLU A 3 -58.26 -15.35 6.06
C GLU A 3 -57.14 -16.35 6.45
N PHE A 4 -57.31 -17.64 6.14
CA PHE A 4 -56.31 -18.67 6.46
C PHE A 4 -55.06 -18.65 5.54
N LEU A 5 -55.12 -17.95 4.40
CA LEU A 5 -54.00 -17.86 3.45
C LEU A 5 -53.17 -16.59 3.62
N PHE A 6 -53.69 -15.60 4.32
CA PHE A 6 -52.98 -14.36 4.60
C PHE A 6 -51.76 -14.60 5.49
N LEU A 7 -51.92 -15.39 6.55
CA LEU A 7 -50.83 -15.68 7.49
C LEU A 7 -49.67 -16.44 6.83
N PRO A 8 -49.89 -17.52 6.05
CA PRO A 8 -48.83 -18.13 5.25
C PRO A 8 -48.17 -17.18 4.24
N ALA A 9 -48.95 -16.34 3.54
CA ALA A 9 -48.40 -15.36 2.60
C ALA A 9 -47.50 -14.33 3.30
N LEU A 10 -47.95 -13.84 4.46
CA LEU A 10 -47.21 -12.90 5.29
C LEU A 10 -45.92 -13.53 5.80
N LEU A 11 -45.91 -14.81 6.19
CA LEU A 11 -44.69 -15.51 6.61
C LEU A 11 -43.65 -15.59 5.48
N VAL A 12 -44.07 -15.84 4.23
CA VAL A 12 -43.16 -15.82 3.07
C VAL A 12 -42.61 -14.42 2.84
N GLY A 13 -43.46 -13.39 2.94
CA GLY A 13 -43.02 -12.00 2.88
C GLY A 13 -42.00 -11.65 3.98
N ILE A 14 -42.27 -12.05 5.22
CA ILE A 14 -41.36 -11.84 6.36
C ILE A 14 -40.03 -12.54 6.11
N PHE A 15 -40.03 -13.76 5.56
CA PHE A 15 -38.79 -14.48 5.23
C PHE A 15 -37.94 -13.70 4.22
N PHE A 16 -38.56 -13.17 3.16
CA PHE A 16 -37.87 -12.35 2.15
C PHE A 16 -37.30 -11.08 2.76
N ALA A 17 -38.10 -10.42 3.60
CA ALA A 17 -37.70 -9.20 4.28
C ALA A 17 -36.57 -9.43 5.30
N ALA A 18 -36.60 -10.54 6.03
CA ALA A 18 -35.55 -10.95 6.96
C ALA A 18 -34.23 -11.26 6.23
N PHE A 19 -34.30 -11.95 5.08
CA PHE A 19 -33.14 -12.20 4.25
C PHE A 19 -32.53 -10.89 3.70
N PHE A 20 -33.36 -9.94 3.28
CA PHE A 20 -32.91 -8.61 2.88
C PHE A 20 -32.21 -7.85 4.03
N ILE A 21 -32.80 -7.83 5.22
CA ILE A 21 -32.19 -7.19 6.40
C ILE A 21 -30.85 -7.84 6.73
N PHE A 22 -30.76 -9.17 6.69
CA PHE A 22 -29.50 -9.88 6.90
C PHE A 22 -28.42 -9.41 5.92
N LEU A 23 -28.73 -9.34 4.62
CA LEU A 23 -27.77 -8.87 3.62
C LEU A 23 -27.32 -7.42 3.89
N VAL A 24 -28.24 -6.52 4.20
CA VAL A 24 -27.90 -5.11 4.47
C VAL A 24 -27.06 -4.98 5.73
N ASN A 25 -27.43 -5.66 6.83
CA ASN A 25 -26.73 -5.53 8.10
C ASN A 25 -25.32 -6.13 8.07
N GLU A 26 -25.13 -7.23 7.32
CA GLU A 26 -23.84 -7.90 7.23
C GLU A 26 -22.89 -7.21 6.24
N PHE A 27 -23.41 -6.63 5.16
CA PHE A 27 -22.58 -6.20 4.02
C PHE A 27 -22.64 -4.70 3.68
N SER A 28 -23.56 -3.92 4.27
CA SER A 28 -23.56 -2.47 4.09
C SER A 28 -22.47 -1.81 4.93
N THR A 29 -21.75 -0.84 4.36
CA THR A 29 -20.92 0.07 5.14
C THR A 29 -21.81 0.94 6.04
N SER A 30 -21.33 1.27 7.24
CA SER A 30 -22.14 1.89 8.30
C SER A 30 -22.81 3.21 7.88
N LEU A 31 -22.17 3.98 6.99
CA LEU A 31 -22.64 5.28 6.51
C LEU A 31 -23.90 5.25 5.64
N TYR A 32 -24.28 4.10 5.06
CA TYR A 32 -25.44 4.00 4.13
C TYR A 32 -26.47 2.94 4.53
N SER A 33 -26.23 2.22 5.63
CA SER A 33 -27.09 1.13 6.11
C SER A 33 -28.56 1.56 6.31
N GLU A 34 -28.79 2.78 6.79
CA GLU A 34 -30.13 3.33 7.04
C GLU A 34 -30.90 3.63 5.73
N VAL A 35 -30.20 4.01 4.66
CA VAL A 35 -30.82 4.31 3.36
C VAL A 35 -31.36 3.04 2.72
N TRP A 36 -30.68 1.91 2.90
CA TRP A 36 -31.12 0.61 2.38
C TRP A 36 -32.44 0.14 2.99
N LEU A 37 -32.74 0.51 4.25
CA LEU A 37 -34.01 0.15 4.90
C LEU A 37 -35.24 0.77 4.21
N LEU A 38 -35.09 1.82 3.39
CA LEU A 38 -36.18 2.37 2.59
C LEU A 38 -36.72 1.36 1.56
N PHE A 39 -35.90 0.38 1.14
CA PHE A 39 -36.31 -0.67 0.21
C PHE A 39 -36.95 -1.87 0.90
N PHE A 40 -37.02 -1.91 2.24
CA PHE A 40 -37.61 -3.01 3.02
C PHE A 40 -39.04 -3.43 2.61
N PRO A 41 -39.96 -2.53 2.21
CA PRO A 41 -41.30 -2.94 1.79
C PRO A 41 -41.31 -3.84 0.54
N ILE A 42 -40.30 -3.71 -0.32
CA ILE A 42 -40.23 -4.41 -1.60
C ILE A 42 -40.12 -5.95 -1.43
N PRO A 43 -39.14 -6.51 -0.68
CA PRO A 43 -39.04 -7.95 -0.47
C PRO A 43 -40.28 -8.53 0.25
N LEU A 44 -40.88 -7.77 1.18
CA LEU A 44 -42.12 -8.16 1.84
C LEU A 44 -43.27 -8.35 0.84
N ILE A 45 -43.49 -7.36 -0.04
CA ILE A 45 -44.53 -7.41 -1.09
C ILE A 45 -44.23 -8.53 -2.10
N LEU A 46 -42.97 -8.69 -2.51
CA LEU A 46 -42.57 -9.75 -3.44
C LEU A 46 -42.83 -11.15 -2.88
N GLY A 47 -42.52 -11.40 -1.61
CA GLY A 47 -42.79 -12.70 -0.97
C GLY A 47 -44.28 -13.01 -0.86
N ILE A 48 -45.11 -12.02 -0.49
CA ILE A 48 -46.57 -12.16 -0.45
C ILE A 48 -47.13 -12.43 -1.86
N TRP A 49 -46.65 -11.68 -2.87
CA TRP A 49 -47.09 -11.84 -4.26
C TRP A 49 -46.72 -13.22 -4.82
N LEU A 50 -45.49 -13.67 -4.58
CA LEU A 50 -45.00 -14.99 -4.98
C LEU A 50 -45.86 -16.12 -4.39
N PHE A 51 -46.17 -16.04 -3.10
CA PHE A 51 -47.02 -17.03 -2.43
C PHE A 51 -48.40 -17.13 -3.10
N TYR A 52 -49.07 -15.99 -3.32
CA TYR A 52 -50.40 -16.01 -3.93
C TYR A 52 -50.37 -16.47 -5.39
N ALA A 53 -49.37 -16.07 -6.16
CA ALA A 53 -49.23 -16.46 -7.55
C ALA A 53 -49.10 -17.99 -7.70
N ILE A 54 -48.27 -18.62 -6.86
CA ILE A 54 -48.07 -20.07 -6.83
C ILE A 54 -49.31 -20.79 -6.28
N TYR A 55 -49.88 -20.30 -5.18
CA TYR A 55 -51.02 -20.94 -4.52
C TYR A 55 -52.25 -21.02 -5.43
N TYR A 56 -52.55 -19.93 -6.16
CA TYR A 56 -53.65 -19.90 -7.14
C TYR A 56 -53.30 -20.53 -8.49
N LYS A 57 -52.13 -21.18 -8.62
CA LYS A 57 -51.64 -21.86 -9.84
C LYS A 57 -51.63 -20.95 -11.07
N GLN A 58 -51.37 -19.66 -10.89
CA GLN A 58 -51.32 -18.69 -11.99
C GLN A 58 -49.93 -18.68 -12.60
N ILE A 59 -49.73 -19.46 -13.67
CA ILE A 59 -48.40 -19.69 -14.27
C ILE A 59 -47.69 -18.39 -14.65
N ILE A 60 -48.37 -17.47 -15.35
CA ILE A 60 -47.76 -16.21 -15.81
C ILE A 60 -47.38 -15.30 -14.63
N LEU A 61 -48.27 -15.17 -13.63
CA LEU A 61 -48.02 -14.34 -12.45
C LEU A 61 -46.95 -14.97 -11.54
N SER A 62 -46.86 -16.30 -11.51
CA SER A 62 -45.81 -17.02 -10.79
C SER A 62 -44.44 -16.77 -11.42
N LEU A 63 -44.35 -16.86 -12.76
CA LEU A 63 -43.12 -16.54 -13.48
C LEU A 63 -42.71 -15.07 -13.30
N GLY A 64 -43.67 -14.15 -13.33
CA GLY A 64 -43.44 -12.73 -13.05
C GLY A 64 -42.91 -12.49 -11.63
N ALA A 65 -43.57 -13.06 -10.62
CA ALA A 65 -43.16 -12.92 -9.22
C ALA A 65 -41.77 -13.52 -8.95
N ILE A 66 -41.46 -14.68 -9.54
CA ILE A 66 -40.13 -15.30 -9.47
C ILE A 66 -39.10 -14.39 -10.12
N GLY A 67 -39.36 -13.92 -11.35
CA GLY A 67 -38.44 -13.07 -12.10
C GLY A 67 -38.14 -11.75 -11.38
N CYS A 68 -39.16 -11.06 -10.86
CA CYS A 68 -38.99 -9.83 -10.09
C CYS A 68 -38.23 -10.08 -8.78
N SER A 69 -38.48 -11.20 -8.10
CA SER A 69 -37.75 -11.57 -6.87
C SER A 69 -36.28 -11.82 -7.15
N ILE A 70 -35.96 -12.60 -8.20
CA ILE A 70 -34.58 -12.86 -8.61
C ILE A 70 -33.90 -11.55 -9.01
N ALA A 71 -34.56 -10.71 -9.81
CA ALA A 71 -33.99 -9.42 -10.24
C ALA A 71 -33.71 -8.49 -9.06
N PHE A 72 -34.62 -8.40 -8.10
CA PHE A 72 -34.46 -7.57 -6.90
C PHE A 72 -33.27 -8.04 -6.05
N PHE A 73 -33.21 -9.33 -5.70
CA PHE A 73 -32.10 -9.83 -4.89
C PHE A 73 -30.78 -9.82 -5.65
N ALA A 74 -30.77 -10.08 -6.96
CA ALA A 74 -29.57 -9.93 -7.78
C ALA A 74 -29.07 -8.49 -7.80
N TRP A 75 -29.97 -7.51 -7.90
CA TRP A 75 -29.61 -6.09 -7.81
C TRP A 75 -29.05 -5.74 -6.43
N ILE A 76 -29.74 -6.09 -5.34
CA ILE A 76 -29.25 -5.83 -3.97
C ILE A 76 -27.89 -6.48 -3.71
N MET A 77 -27.72 -7.76 -4.07
CA MET A 77 -26.43 -8.43 -3.89
C MET A 77 -25.32 -7.77 -4.72
N LYS A 78 -25.63 -7.26 -5.91
CA LYS A 78 -24.66 -6.51 -6.72
C LYS A 78 -24.26 -5.19 -6.04
N GLU A 79 -25.22 -4.40 -5.57
CA GLU A 79 -24.97 -3.11 -4.91
C GLU A 79 -24.18 -3.28 -3.60
N LEU A 80 -24.47 -4.34 -2.83
CA LEU A 80 -23.74 -4.67 -1.61
C LEU A 80 -22.39 -5.36 -1.88
N ASN A 81 -22.01 -5.56 -3.14
CA ASN A 81 -20.83 -6.30 -3.53
C ASN A 81 -20.73 -7.70 -2.90
N VAL A 82 -21.86 -8.39 -2.83
CA VAL A 82 -22.01 -9.75 -2.30
C VAL A 82 -22.23 -10.71 -3.47
N SER A 83 -21.57 -11.87 -3.40
CA SER A 83 -21.88 -13.01 -4.26
C SER A 83 -22.23 -14.22 -3.41
N PHE A 84 -23.06 -15.13 -3.93
CA PHE A 84 -23.34 -16.40 -3.25
C PHE A 84 -22.08 -17.22 -3.00
N SER A 85 -21.09 -17.13 -3.91
CA SER A 85 -19.82 -17.82 -3.74
C SER A 85 -19.04 -17.22 -2.57
N LYS A 86 -19.02 -15.89 -2.38
CA LYS A 86 -18.43 -15.23 -1.21
C LYS A 86 -19.13 -15.65 0.09
N LEU A 87 -20.46 -15.55 0.14
CA LEU A 87 -21.26 -15.94 1.32
C LEU A 87 -21.04 -17.41 1.73
N SER A 88 -21.06 -18.31 0.74
CA SER A 88 -20.78 -19.73 0.95
C SER A 88 -19.36 -19.95 1.45
N SER A 89 -18.40 -19.21 0.89
CA SER A 89 -17.00 -19.29 1.29
C SER A 89 -16.81 -18.87 2.75
N GLU A 90 -17.35 -17.71 3.14
CA GLU A 90 -17.29 -17.20 4.52
C GLU A 90 -17.90 -18.19 5.53
N LYS A 91 -19.07 -18.77 5.19
CA LYS A 91 -19.71 -19.78 6.05
C LYS A 91 -18.89 -21.06 6.19
N ASN A 92 -18.17 -21.45 5.14
CA ASN A 92 -17.35 -22.66 5.13
C ASN A 92 -15.92 -22.40 5.63
N LEU A 93 -15.59 -21.17 6.03
CA LEU A 93 -14.28 -20.84 6.58
C LEU A 93 -14.07 -21.59 7.92
N PRO A 94 -13.00 -22.39 8.06
CA PRO A 94 -12.70 -23.06 9.32
C PRO A 94 -12.59 -22.06 10.47
N ILE A 95 -13.12 -22.42 11.65
CA ILE A 95 -13.21 -21.56 12.84
C ILE A 95 -11.85 -20.93 13.20
N THR A 96 -10.76 -21.67 13.03
CA THR A 96 -9.39 -21.21 13.29
C THR A 96 -9.00 -19.93 12.53
N TYR A 97 -9.60 -19.69 11.35
CA TYR A 97 -9.24 -18.56 10.47
C TYR A 97 -10.21 -17.38 10.53
N GLN A 98 -11.32 -17.49 11.28
CA GLN A 98 -12.37 -16.47 11.32
C GLN A 98 -11.88 -15.15 11.93
N ASN A 99 -10.97 -15.22 12.90
CA ASN A 99 -10.46 -14.06 13.65
C ASN A 99 -9.11 -13.55 13.12
N TYR A 100 -8.76 -13.87 11.87
CA TYR A 100 -7.54 -13.33 11.25
C TYR A 100 -7.80 -11.88 10.82
N GLU A 101 -6.85 -11.01 11.16
CA GLU A 101 -6.93 -9.57 10.93
C GLU A 101 -6.65 -9.22 9.46
N ASP A 102 -7.41 -8.29 8.90
CA ASP A 102 -7.31 -7.88 7.51
C ASP A 102 -6.43 -6.63 7.34
N LEU A 103 -5.22 -6.82 6.80
CA LEU A 103 -4.32 -5.69 6.55
C LEU A 103 -4.77 -4.81 5.38
N ASP A 104 -5.62 -5.28 4.48
CA ASP A 104 -6.03 -4.46 3.32
C ASP A 104 -7.00 -3.34 3.73
N TYR A 105 -7.76 -3.53 4.81
CA TYR A 105 -8.81 -2.62 5.30
C TYR A 105 -8.48 -1.90 6.60
N GLU A 106 -7.59 -2.45 7.44
CA GLU A 106 -7.23 -1.84 8.72
C GLU A 106 -5.86 -1.14 8.65
N VAL A 107 -5.89 0.20 8.63
CA VAL A 107 -4.72 1.12 8.56
C VAL A 107 -3.69 0.85 9.67
N SER A 108 -4.11 0.22 10.76
CA SER A 108 -3.21 -0.26 11.80
C SER A 108 -3.81 -1.51 12.45
N VAL A 109 -3.23 -2.66 12.13
CA VAL A 109 -3.57 -3.91 12.83
C VAL A 109 -2.67 -4.00 14.06
N CYS A 110 -3.20 -3.60 15.20
CA CYS A 110 -2.58 -3.93 16.48
C CYS A 110 -2.97 -5.36 16.84
N ALA A 111 -2.05 -6.32 16.71
CA ALA A 111 -2.29 -7.61 17.32
C ALA A 111 -2.52 -7.40 18.82
N GLN A 112 -3.69 -7.82 19.31
CA GLN A 112 -4.05 -7.75 20.73
C GLN A 112 -3.12 -8.59 21.63
N GLU A 113 -2.13 -9.26 21.05
CA GLU A 113 -1.08 -9.97 21.78
C GLU A 113 0.07 -9.02 22.14
N LYS A 114 0.02 -8.48 23.38
CA LYS A 114 1.12 -7.81 24.10
C LYS A 114 1.51 -6.39 23.61
N GLY A 115 0.67 -5.71 22.82
CA GLY A 115 0.89 -4.30 22.46
C GLY A 115 1.94 -4.07 21.38
N HIS A 116 2.20 -5.07 20.53
CA HIS A 116 3.05 -4.95 19.35
C HIS A 116 2.15 -4.84 18.10
N CYS A 117 2.20 -3.69 17.44
CA CYS A 117 1.32 -3.39 16.32
C CYS A 117 2.04 -3.51 14.97
N ILE A 118 1.29 -3.89 13.94
CA ILE A 118 1.68 -3.64 12.57
C ILE A 118 1.11 -2.28 12.19
N HIS A 119 2.00 -1.35 11.89
CA HIS A 119 1.62 -0.02 11.44
C HIS A 119 1.74 0.02 9.93
N GLU A 120 0.65 0.35 9.23
CA GLU A 120 0.80 0.85 7.87
C GLU A 120 1.67 2.10 7.96
N VAL A 121 2.75 2.12 7.20
CA VAL A 121 3.53 3.35 7.06
C VAL A 121 2.60 4.31 6.33
N PRO A 122 2.27 5.49 6.90
CA PRO A 122 1.30 6.39 6.31
C PRO A 122 1.74 6.75 4.89
N THR A 123 1.09 6.12 3.92
CA THR A 123 1.15 6.44 2.50
C THR A 123 -0.19 7.06 2.18
N ASN A 124 -0.23 8.32 1.72
CA ASN A 124 -1.49 8.89 1.24
C ASN A 124 -2.10 7.92 0.21
N GLU A 125 -3.42 7.72 0.27
CA GLU A 125 -4.20 6.68 -0.42
C GLU A 125 -4.07 6.64 -1.96
N SER A 126 -3.26 7.52 -2.55
CA SER A 126 -3.21 7.83 -3.98
C SER A 126 -1.98 7.30 -4.73
N GLU A 127 -0.79 7.11 -4.12
CA GLU A 127 0.44 7.03 -4.94
C GLU A 127 1.46 5.93 -4.65
N ASP A 128 2.10 5.52 -5.75
CA ASP A 128 3.24 4.64 -5.81
C ASP A 128 4.42 5.24 -5.03
N LEU A 129 4.85 4.58 -3.95
CA LEU A 129 6.16 4.81 -3.32
C LEU A 129 7.23 4.91 -4.41
N THR A 130 7.86 6.07 -4.56
CA THR A 130 8.83 6.31 -5.63
C THR A 130 10.22 5.80 -5.28
N SER A 131 10.56 5.77 -3.98
CA SER A 131 11.77 5.10 -3.49
C SER A 131 11.67 4.75 -2.00
N CYS A 132 12.34 3.66 -1.62
CA CYS A 132 12.46 3.16 -0.26
C CYS A 132 13.87 2.58 -0.06
N PHE A 133 14.71 3.20 0.77
CA PHE A 133 16.12 2.85 0.92
C PHE A 133 16.64 3.03 2.36
N LEU A 134 17.85 2.55 2.64
CA LEU A 134 18.56 2.87 3.90
C LEU A 134 19.55 4.00 3.66
N ASN A 135 19.57 5.01 4.54
CA ASN A 135 20.62 6.02 4.54
C ASN A 135 21.92 5.48 5.22
N HIS A 136 22.96 6.31 5.27
CA HIS A 136 24.23 5.96 5.92
C HIS A 136 24.12 5.64 7.43
N LEU A 137 23.07 6.10 8.11
CA LEU A 137 22.78 5.81 9.52
C LEU A 137 21.98 4.51 9.70
N ASN A 138 21.65 3.79 8.61
CA ASN A 138 20.74 2.65 8.60
C ASN A 138 19.30 3.01 9.00
N GLU A 139 18.88 4.24 8.76
CA GLU A 139 17.50 4.67 8.89
C GLU A 139 16.76 4.37 7.59
N VAL A 140 15.50 3.94 7.70
CA VAL A 140 14.66 3.68 6.54
C VAL A 140 14.11 5.01 6.05
N VAL A 141 14.43 5.36 4.80
CA VAL A 141 13.91 6.54 4.13
C VAL A 141 12.91 6.11 3.06
N MET A 142 11.73 6.70 3.10
CA MET A 142 10.67 6.50 2.12
C MET A 142 10.32 7.85 1.51
N VAL A 143 10.33 7.91 0.18
CA VAL A 143 9.93 9.10 -0.57
C VAL A 143 8.62 8.81 -1.26
N GLN A 144 7.64 9.66 -0.98
CA GLN A 144 6.36 9.68 -1.66
C GLN A 144 6.32 10.95 -2.52
N ASP A 145 6.11 10.77 -3.82
CA ASP A 145 5.83 11.89 -4.71
C ASP A 145 4.34 11.85 -5.06
N ASP A 146 3.61 12.89 -4.67
CA ASP A 146 2.28 13.22 -5.19
C ASP A 146 2.38 14.21 -6.34
N ARG A 147 1.38 14.22 -7.20
CA ARG A 147 1.10 15.33 -8.12
C ARG A 147 1.08 16.70 -7.43
N MET A 148 0.74 16.77 -6.14
CA MET A 148 0.55 18.02 -5.39
C MET A 148 1.65 18.35 -4.37
N SER A 149 2.34 17.35 -3.83
CA SER A 149 3.36 17.54 -2.78
C SER A 149 4.30 16.33 -2.75
N SER A 150 5.50 16.49 -2.22
CA SER A 150 6.37 15.33 -1.96
C SER A 150 6.62 15.25 -0.46
N TYR A 151 6.53 14.05 0.10
CA TYR A 151 6.80 13.81 1.52
C TYR A 151 7.93 12.83 1.64
N ILE A 152 8.86 13.13 2.55
CA ILE A 152 9.89 12.21 2.95
C ILE A 152 9.55 11.75 4.36
N VAL A 153 9.40 10.44 4.53
CA VAL A 153 9.22 9.81 5.83
C VAL A 153 10.49 9.03 6.14
N LYS A 154 11.00 9.20 7.36
CA LYS A 154 12.19 8.53 7.88
C LYS A 154 11.83 7.75 9.14
N PHE A 155 12.39 6.56 9.27
CA PHE A 155 12.30 5.76 10.48
C PHE A 155 13.70 5.45 11.00
N ASP A 156 13.97 5.79 12.25
CA ASP A 156 15.23 5.43 12.90
C ASP A 156 15.34 3.91 13.10
N THR A 157 16.47 3.42 13.61
CA THR A 157 16.70 1.99 13.84
C THR A 157 15.73 1.33 14.85
N LEU A 158 15.05 2.12 15.68
CA LEU A 158 14.06 1.68 16.65
C LEU A 158 12.63 1.71 16.10
N GLY A 159 12.42 2.42 14.98
CA GLY A 159 11.13 2.59 14.31
C GLY A 159 10.46 3.93 14.63
N TYR A 160 11.14 4.88 15.28
CA TYR A 160 10.58 6.22 15.49
C TYR A 160 10.47 6.96 14.16
N GLN A 161 9.28 7.48 13.87
CA GLN A 161 8.97 8.17 12.63
C GLN A 161 9.29 9.66 12.74
N GLN A 162 9.89 10.19 11.68
CA GLN A 162 9.99 11.61 11.39
C GLN A 162 9.57 11.84 9.94
N SER A 163 9.14 13.05 9.62
CA SER A 163 8.74 13.40 8.26
C SER A 163 9.02 14.84 7.97
N ILE A 164 9.36 15.13 6.72
CA ILE A 164 9.52 16.49 6.22
C ILE A 164 8.72 16.64 4.93
N GLU A 165 8.00 17.76 4.80
CA GLU A 165 7.37 18.15 3.56
C GLU A 165 8.42 18.73 2.61
N VAL A 166 8.40 18.26 1.37
CA VAL A 166 9.36 18.66 0.35
C VAL A 166 8.71 19.68 -0.58
N PRO A 167 9.36 20.84 -0.79
CA PRO A 167 8.81 21.90 -1.63
C PRO A 167 8.51 21.44 -3.06
N THR A 168 7.39 21.90 -3.61
CA THR A 168 7.04 21.86 -5.03
C THR A 168 7.06 23.27 -5.61
N ASP A 169 7.23 23.42 -6.94
CA ASP A 169 6.98 24.73 -7.57
C ASP A 169 5.48 25.03 -7.68
N ASP A 170 5.14 26.25 -8.13
CA ASP A 170 3.75 26.72 -8.34
C ASP A 170 2.93 25.81 -9.28
N ASP A 171 3.61 25.06 -10.17
CA ASP A 171 3.01 24.08 -11.08
C ASP A 171 2.95 22.67 -10.46
N HIS A 172 3.22 22.54 -9.16
CA HIS A 172 3.35 21.30 -8.40
C HIS A 172 4.39 20.32 -8.96
N ARG A 173 5.40 20.81 -9.66
CA ARG A 173 6.51 19.98 -10.13
C ARG A 173 7.55 19.86 -9.04
N LYS A 174 8.14 18.67 -8.96
CA LYS A 174 9.25 18.36 -8.06
C LYS A 174 10.43 19.31 -8.27
N VAL A 175 10.72 20.13 -7.25
CA VAL A 175 11.88 21.04 -7.20
C VAL A 175 12.91 20.66 -6.15
N ALA A 176 12.67 19.59 -5.40
CA ALA A 176 13.65 19.09 -4.46
C ALA A 176 14.08 17.65 -4.76
N TYR A 177 15.34 17.39 -4.45
CA TYR A 177 15.98 16.12 -4.72
C TYR A 177 16.84 15.70 -3.54
N ILE A 178 16.82 14.40 -3.22
CA ILE A 178 17.79 13.81 -2.32
C ILE A 178 19.12 13.70 -3.06
N VAL A 179 20.17 14.29 -2.49
CA VAL A 179 21.54 14.18 -2.98
C VAL A 179 22.41 13.89 -1.78
N ASP A 180 22.93 12.67 -1.74
CA ASP A 180 23.66 12.17 -0.57
C ASP A 180 22.75 12.24 0.67
N ASP A 181 23.23 12.81 1.78
CA ASP A 181 22.46 12.98 3.02
C ASP A 181 21.74 14.33 3.12
N TYR A 182 21.44 14.96 1.99
CA TYR A 182 20.81 16.28 1.94
C TYR A 182 19.59 16.29 1.02
N ILE A 183 18.64 17.16 1.35
CA ILE A 183 17.52 17.50 0.46
C ILE A 183 17.86 18.84 -0.16
N ILE A 184 18.05 18.88 -1.48
CA ILE A 184 18.35 20.12 -2.20
C ILE A 184 17.11 20.66 -2.90
N ASN A 185 16.69 21.87 -2.56
CA ASN A 185 15.66 22.62 -3.28
C ASN A 185 16.31 23.52 -4.34
N ILE A 186 16.04 23.20 -5.61
CA ILE A 186 16.68 23.84 -6.76
C ILE A 186 15.97 25.12 -7.23
N ALA A 187 14.73 25.35 -6.79
CA ALA A 187 13.99 26.58 -7.06
C ALA A 187 14.59 27.72 -6.23
N ASP A 188 14.67 27.52 -4.92
CA ASP A 188 15.12 28.53 -3.97
C ASP A 188 16.64 28.54 -3.75
N ASN A 189 17.35 27.53 -4.26
CA ASN A 189 18.78 27.31 -4.01
C ASN A 189 19.06 27.17 -2.50
N THR A 190 18.26 26.33 -1.86
CA THR A 190 18.37 26.02 -0.44
C THR A 190 18.54 24.51 -0.25
N TYR A 191 19.04 24.11 0.91
CA TYR A 191 19.22 22.71 1.27
C TYR A 191 18.79 22.46 2.72
N SER A 192 18.31 21.25 2.99
CA SER A 192 18.04 20.77 4.35
C SER A 192 19.00 19.64 4.70
N SER A 193 19.43 19.63 5.97
CA SER A 193 20.22 18.58 6.61
C SER A 193 19.37 17.58 7.39
N PHE A 194 18.07 17.48 7.11
CA PHE A 194 17.11 16.62 7.80
C PHE A 194 17.59 15.18 8.07
N PHE A 195 18.37 14.58 7.15
CA PHE A 195 18.90 13.23 7.35
C PHE A 195 20.06 13.16 8.37
N LEU A 196 20.68 14.27 8.72
CA LEU A 196 21.84 14.36 9.61
C LEU A 196 21.48 14.80 11.03
N ASN A 197 20.52 15.70 11.18
CA ASN A 197 20.22 16.36 12.45
C ASN A 197 18.72 16.59 12.72
N ASP A 198 17.86 16.00 11.90
CA ASP A 198 16.39 16.12 11.99
C ASP A 198 15.89 17.58 11.87
N ASP A 199 16.72 18.47 11.33
CA ASP A 199 16.37 19.87 11.10
C ASP A 199 15.54 19.99 9.82
N GLU A 200 14.31 20.50 9.97
CA GLU A 200 13.38 20.72 8.87
C GLU A 200 13.66 22.03 8.11
N ASP A 201 14.52 22.91 8.66
CA ASP A 201 14.84 24.19 8.04
C ASP A 201 15.68 24.04 6.76
N PHE A 202 15.35 24.88 5.79
CA PHE A 202 16.10 25.01 4.54
C PHE A 202 17.08 26.17 4.61
N LEU A 203 18.37 25.87 4.54
CA LEU A 203 19.46 26.83 4.57
C LEU A 203 19.84 27.30 3.16
N PRO A 204 20.23 28.58 2.98
CA PRO A 204 20.64 29.08 1.68
C PRO A 204 21.98 28.50 1.23
N MET A 205 22.08 28.16 -0.06
CA MET A 205 23.34 27.79 -0.70
C MET A 205 24.15 29.03 -1.08
N THR A 206 25.48 28.88 -1.13
CA THR A 206 26.38 29.97 -1.54
C THR A 206 26.54 29.99 -3.06
N PHE A 207 26.13 31.08 -3.70
CA PHE A 207 26.37 31.28 -5.13
C PHE A 207 27.86 31.55 -5.41
N VAL A 208 28.43 30.90 -6.43
CA VAL A 208 29.81 31.14 -6.85
C VAL A 208 29.88 32.44 -7.64
N GLU A 209 30.07 33.56 -6.96
CA GLU A 209 30.03 34.91 -7.55
C GLU A 209 30.91 35.09 -8.80
N ALA A 210 32.11 34.48 -8.81
CA ALA A 210 33.01 34.52 -9.96
C ALA A 210 32.39 33.92 -11.24
N SER A 211 31.39 33.04 -11.10
CA SER A 211 30.77 32.34 -12.23
C SER A 211 29.84 33.21 -13.07
N LYS A 212 29.47 34.41 -12.61
CA LYS A 212 28.54 35.30 -13.36
C LYS A 212 29.04 35.62 -14.77
N ASN A 213 30.35 35.70 -14.94
CA ASN A 213 30.99 36.12 -16.18
C ASN A 213 31.75 34.99 -16.88
N TRP A 214 31.61 33.74 -16.42
CA TRP A 214 32.35 32.63 -17.01
C TRP A 214 31.88 32.31 -18.42
N THR A 215 32.84 32.10 -19.32
CA THR A 215 32.57 31.44 -20.60
C THR A 215 32.23 29.97 -20.40
N LYS A 216 31.72 29.32 -21.44
CA LYS A 216 31.41 27.89 -21.41
C LYS A 216 32.66 27.04 -21.12
N GLU A 217 33.82 27.43 -21.65
CA GLU A 217 35.10 26.77 -21.38
C GLU A 217 35.54 26.93 -19.92
N GLU A 218 35.34 28.11 -19.34
CA GLU A 218 35.65 28.39 -17.92
C GLU A 218 34.73 27.59 -16.99
N GLN A 219 33.42 27.50 -17.30
CA GLN A 219 32.46 26.66 -16.58
C GLN A 219 32.89 25.18 -16.63
N GLN A 220 33.23 24.65 -17.81
CA GLN A 220 33.68 23.27 -17.97
C GLN A 220 34.98 23.02 -17.18
N THR A 221 35.94 23.93 -17.27
CA THR A 221 37.23 23.83 -16.58
C THR A 221 37.04 23.84 -15.07
N TYR A 222 36.17 24.72 -14.55
CA TYR A 222 35.86 24.76 -13.13
C TYR A 222 35.15 23.48 -12.67
N PHE A 223 34.17 23.02 -13.43
CA PHE A 223 33.44 21.79 -13.14
C PHE A 223 34.39 20.59 -13.04
N GLU A 224 35.26 20.37 -14.02
CA GLU A 224 36.20 19.23 -14.03
C GLU A 224 37.25 19.35 -12.89
N ASN A 225 37.82 20.54 -12.68
CA ASN A 225 38.96 20.72 -11.76
C ASN A 225 38.57 21.02 -10.30
N ASN A 226 37.31 21.35 -10.02
CA ASN A 226 36.87 21.68 -8.67
C ASN A 226 35.63 20.90 -8.24
N VAL A 227 34.60 20.79 -9.09
CA VAL A 227 33.38 20.08 -8.68
C VAL A 227 33.62 18.57 -8.75
N LYS A 228 33.91 18.04 -9.94
CA LYS A 228 34.01 16.60 -10.18
C LYS A 228 35.16 15.92 -9.42
N THR A 229 36.20 16.67 -9.09
CA THR A 229 37.43 16.17 -8.46
C THR A 229 37.54 16.49 -6.97
N LYS A 230 36.91 17.56 -6.48
CA LYS A 230 37.07 18.01 -5.08
C LYS A 230 35.77 18.13 -4.29
N ALA A 231 34.61 18.16 -4.94
CA ALA A 231 33.34 18.13 -4.23
C ALA A 231 33.06 16.72 -3.70
N THR A 232 32.39 16.65 -2.55
CA THR A 232 31.89 15.38 -2.01
C THR A 232 30.83 14.83 -2.95
N CYS A 233 29.79 15.62 -3.22
CA CYS A 233 28.71 15.24 -4.13
C CYS A 233 28.25 16.43 -4.97
N PHE A 234 27.59 16.16 -6.09
CA PHE A 234 27.02 17.20 -6.95
C PHE A 234 25.81 16.73 -7.76
N LYS A 235 24.98 17.70 -8.17
CA LYS A 235 23.86 17.49 -9.10
C LYS A 235 23.86 18.58 -10.16
N ILE A 236 23.68 18.18 -11.42
CA ILE A 236 23.44 19.09 -12.53
C ILE A 236 21.95 18.99 -12.87
N VAL A 237 21.23 20.11 -12.84
CA VAL A 237 19.81 20.14 -13.19
C VAL A 237 19.58 21.06 -14.37
N LYS A 238 18.84 20.57 -15.37
CA LYS A 238 18.49 21.33 -16.57
C LYS A 238 17.05 21.82 -16.50
N ARG A 239 16.87 23.12 -16.26
CA ARG A 239 15.59 23.84 -16.38
C ARG A 239 15.78 25.05 -17.31
N GLU A 240 15.08 26.16 -17.09
CA GLU A 240 15.27 27.41 -17.85
C GLU A 240 16.71 27.92 -17.81
N LYS A 241 17.37 27.80 -16.66
CA LYS A 241 18.81 27.98 -16.50
C LYS A 241 19.39 26.74 -15.84
N SER A 242 20.28 26.03 -16.51
CA SER A 242 20.90 24.86 -15.88
C SER A 242 21.78 25.32 -14.72
N LYS A 243 21.80 24.53 -13.66
CA LYS A 243 22.58 24.80 -12.44
C LYS A 243 23.41 23.57 -12.08
N VAL A 244 24.61 23.80 -11.59
CA VAL A 244 25.40 22.81 -10.86
C VAL A 244 25.29 23.12 -9.38
N PHE A 245 24.83 22.16 -8.60
CA PHE A 245 24.82 22.18 -7.14
C PHE A 245 25.91 21.24 -6.64
N PHE A 246 26.72 21.64 -5.68
CA PHE A 246 27.79 20.80 -5.16
C PHE A 246 28.12 21.10 -3.70
N LEU A 247 28.54 20.07 -2.97
CA LEU A 247 28.98 20.16 -1.58
C LEU A 247 30.51 20.19 -1.54
N LYS A 248 31.07 21.25 -0.95
CA LYS A 248 32.51 21.38 -0.75
C LYS A 248 32.80 22.10 0.56
N ASP A 249 33.72 21.56 1.35
CA ASP A 249 34.13 22.14 2.65
C ASP A 249 32.90 22.37 3.56
N ASP A 250 31.99 21.38 3.61
CA ASP A 250 30.72 21.40 4.34
C ASP A 250 29.78 22.55 3.99
N LYS A 251 29.94 23.14 2.79
CA LYS A 251 29.08 24.22 2.28
C LYS A 251 28.53 23.86 0.92
N TRP A 252 27.20 23.90 0.83
CA TRP A 252 26.52 23.81 -0.45
C TRP A 252 26.72 25.08 -1.27
N GLN A 253 27.15 24.88 -2.51
CA GLN A 253 27.43 25.94 -3.47
C GLN A 253 26.74 25.65 -4.79
N TYR A 254 26.48 26.70 -5.57
CA TYR A 254 25.93 26.52 -6.91
C TYR A 254 26.42 27.57 -7.91
N PHE A 255 26.37 27.22 -9.20
CA PHE A 255 26.54 28.15 -10.31
C PHE A 255 25.67 27.78 -11.51
N TYR A 256 25.38 28.77 -12.36
CA TYR A 256 24.66 28.56 -13.61
C TYR A 256 25.56 27.98 -14.68
N THR A 257 25.00 27.12 -15.52
CA THR A 257 25.79 26.40 -16.53
C THR A 257 25.04 26.09 -17.81
N ASP A 258 25.79 26.01 -18.91
CA ASP A 258 25.33 25.50 -20.21
C ASP A 258 25.90 24.10 -20.54
N LEU A 259 26.42 23.41 -19.52
CA LEU A 259 26.92 22.04 -19.66
C LEU A 259 25.75 21.10 -19.99
N GLY A 260 25.77 20.57 -21.21
CA GLY A 260 24.68 19.77 -21.77
C GLY A 260 24.67 18.34 -21.25
N LYS A 261 23.44 17.85 -21.02
CA LYS A 261 23.00 16.56 -20.45
C LYS A 261 23.05 16.52 -18.92
N GLU A 262 21.87 16.31 -18.33
CA GLU A 262 21.73 15.91 -16.94
C GLU A 262 22.64 14.71 -16.71
N THR A 263 23.68 14.91 -15.92
CA THR A 263 24.53 13.83 -15.46
C THR A 263 24.38 13.84 -13.96
N LEU A 264 23.52 12.95 -13.46
CA LEU A 264 23.38 12.70 -12.04
C LEU A 264 24.59 11.85 -11.65
N LYS A 265 25.59 12.48 -11.04
CA LYS A 265 26.63 11.76 -10.33
C LYS A 265 26.36 11.94 -8.85
N THR A 266 25.32 11.26 -8.35
CA THR A 266 25.23 11.00 -6.93
C THR A 266 26.39 10.07 -6.58
N GLN A 267 27.20 10.44 -5.59
CA GLN A 267 28.22 9.53 -5.07
C GLN A 267 27.54 8.30 -4.41
N TYR A 268 26.33 8.50 -3.88
CA TYR A 268 25.47 7.47 -3.30
C TYR A 268 24.15 7.38 -4.05
N ASN A 269 23.97 6.29 -4.78
CA ASN A 269 22.65 5.86 -5.23
C ASN A 269 22.20 4.81 -4.22
N TYR A 270 21.45 5.22 -3.20
CA TYR A 270 20.95 4.29 -2.21
C TYR A 270 20.10 3.22 -2.93
N PRO A 271 20.45 1.94 -2.83
CA PRO A 271 19.73 0.91 -3.55
C PRO A 271 18.33 0.77 -2.95
N GLU A 272 17.34 0.57 -3.82
CA GLU A 272 15.97 0.29 -3.39
C GLU A 272 15.94 -0.96 -2.50
N LEU A 273 15.30 -0.86 -1.33
CA LEU A 273 15.33 -1.87 -0.27
C LEU A 273 14.87 -3.24 -0.78
N PHE A 274 13.79 -3.24 -1.56
CA PHE A 274 13.15 -4.43 -2.11
C PHE A 274 13.71 -4.85 -3.48
N ASP A 275 14.79 -4.25 -3.97
CA ASP A 275 15.47 -4.73 -5.18
C ASP A 275 16.25 -6.02 -4.90
N GLU A 276 15.61 -7.14 -5.21
CA GLU A 276 16.14 -8.50 -5.06
C GLU A 276 17.46 -8.72 -5.82
N LYS A 277 17.72 -7.96 -6.90
CA LYS A 277 18.89 -8.16 -7.78
C LYS A 277 20.21 -7.74 -7.14
N ARG A 278 20.17 -6.93 -6.09
CA ARG A 278 21.39 -6.46 -5.40
C ARG A 278 22.02 -7.51 -4.47
N PHE A 279 21.32 -8.61 -4.22
CA PHE A 279 21.75 -9.63 -3.28
C PHE A 279 22.62 -10.69 -3.95
N PRO A 280 23.81 -11.00 -3.39
CA PRO A 280 24.71 -12.00 -3.94
C PRO A 280 24.18 -13.43 -3.75
N ILE A 281 23.40 -13.67 -2.69
CA ILE A 281 22.83 -14.99 -2.39
C ILE A 281 21.34 -14.97 -2.67
N GLN A 282 20.90 -15.93 -3.48
CA GLN A 282 19.50 -16.15 -3.84
C GLN A 282 19.18 -17.63 -3.62
N GLU A 283 18.27 -17.92 -2.70
CA GLU A 283 17.90 -19.28 -2.32
C GLU A 283 16.42 -19.51 -2.53
N ARG A 284 16.07 -20.69 -3.05
CA ARG A 284 14.67 -21.14 -3.19
C ARG A 284 14.44 -22.29 -2.21
N SER A 285 13.38 -22.21 -1.42
CA SER A 285 13.09 -23.21 -0.40
C SER A 285 11.58 -23.39 -0.18
N LEU A 286 11.17 -24.60 0.20
CA LEU A 286 9.82 -24.85 0.74
C LEU A 286 9.78 -24.65 2.26
N LYS A 287 10.94 -24.53 2.92
CA LYS A 287 11.03 -24.17 4.34
C LYS A 287 10.90 -22.65 4.48
N ARG A 288 10.02 -22.23 5.38
CA ARG A 288 9.59 -20.85 5.58
C ARG A 288 10.09 -20.34 6.93
N THR A 289 10.52 -19.08 6.99
CA THR A 289 11.14 -18.53 8.20
C THR A 289 10.14 -17.66 8.93
N TYR A 290 9.77 -16.53 8.34
CA TYR A 290 8.87 -15.57 8.95
C TYR A 290 7.46 -15.62 8.34
N ILE A 291 7.34 -15.71 7.01
CA ILE A 291 6.04 -15.73 6.33
C ILE A 291 5.54 -17.17 6.24
N GLN A 292 4.53 -17.52 7.05
CA GLN A 292 3.96 -18.85 7.06
C GLN A 292 2.51 -18.88 6.54
N PRO A 293 2.29 -19.17 5.25
CA PRO A 293 0.96 -19.40 4.71
C PRO A 293 0.30 -20.60 5.41
N GLN A 294 -0.95 -20.44 5.81
CA GLN A 294 -1.72 -21.46 6.53
C GLN A 294 -2.83 -22.03 5.66
N TYR A 295 -3.61 -21.13 5.05
CA TYR A 295 -4.80 -21.50 4.31
C TYR A 295 -5.07 -20.53 3.18
N VAL A 296 -5.64 -21.03 2.09
CA VAL A 296 -6.12 -20.20 0.99
C VAL A 296 -7.59 -20.47 0.74
N GLN A 297 -8.33 -19.39 0.52
CA GLN A 297 -9.75 -19.42 0.22
C GLN A 297 -10.00 -18.68 -1.08
N THR A 298 -10.62 -19.34 -2.04
CA THR A 298 -10.94 -18.75 -3.35
C THR A 298 -12.44 -18.80 -3.58
N TYR A 299 -13.00 -17.68 -4.00
CA TYR A 299 -14.42 -17.55 -4.34
C TYR A 299 -14.59 -16.59 -5.51
N GLN A 300 -15.72 -16.67 -6.19
CA GLN A 300 -16.07 -15.74 -7.26
C GLN A 300 -16.88 -14.59 -6.68
N ASP A 301 -16.44 -13.34 -6.83
CA ASP A 301 -17.21 -12.14 -6.52
C ASP A 301 -17.73 -11.46 -7.79
N ASN A 302 -18.32 -10.27 -7.65
CA ASN A 302 -18.88 -9.51 -8.78
C ASN A 302 -17.81 -8.95 -9.72
N TYR A 303 -16.53 -9.00 -9.34
CA TYR A 303 -15.38 -8.48 -10.10
C TYR A 303 -14.47 -9.59 -10.65
N GLY A 304 -14.66 -10.84 -10.24
CA GLY A 304 -13.91 -11.98 -10.76
C GLY A 304 -13.67 -13.03 -9.68
N TYR A 305 -12.51 -13.70 -9.76
CA TYR A 305 -12.06 -14.59 -8.69
C TYR A 305 -11.29 -13.78 -7.66
N ALA A 306 -11.74 -13.84 -6.41
CA ALA A 306 -11.00 -13.35 -5.27
C ALA A 306 -10.36 -14.54 -4.55
N THR A 307 -9.08 -14.39 -4.21
CA THR A 307 -8.38 -15.33 -3.35
C THR A 307 -7.87 -14.59 -2.12
N ILE A 308 -8.15 -15.14 -0.95
CA ILE A 308 -7.68 -14.66 0.35
C ILE A 308 -6.64 -15.64 0.86
N LEU A 309 -5.46 -15.13 1.20
CA LEU A 309 -4.42 -15.88 1.90
C LEU A 309 -4.52 -15.59 3.40
N TYR A 310 -4.61 -16.65 4.19
CA TYR A 310 -4.46 -16.62 5.64
C TYR A 310 -3.05 -17.08 5.98
N TYR A 311 -2.30 -16.25 6.69
CA TYR A 311 -0.89 -16.48 6.95
C TYR A 311 -0.51 -16.00 8.34
N HIS A 312 0.66 -16.46 8.79
CA HIS A 312 1.32 -15.94 9.97
C HIS A 312 2.55 -15.13 9.58
N ILE A 313 2.82 -14.08 10.36
CA ILE A 313 4.18 -13.54 10.49
C ILE A 313 4.71 -14.00 11.84
N ILE A 314 5.68 -14.90 11.83
CA ILE A 314 6.27 -15.46 13.04
C ILE A 314 7.48 -14.63 13.45
N LYS A 315 7.55 -14.22 14.71
CA LYS A 315 8.70 -13.56 15.32
C LYS A 315 9.09 -14.27 16.61
N PRO A 316 10.31 -14.02 17.15
CA PRO A 316 10.64 -14.44 18.50
C PRO A 316 9.57 -13.91 19.48
N PHE A 317 8.85 -14.83 20.13
CA PHE A 317 7.83 -14.57 21.17
C PHE A 317 6.51 -13.92 20.72
N LEU A 318 6.26 -13.80 19.42
CA LEU A 318 5.05 -13.18 18.86
C LEU A 318 4.67 -13.78 17.51
N THR A 319 3.38 -14.01 17.28
CA THR A 319 2.85 -14.47 16.01
C THR A 319 1.67 -13.59 15.59
N TYR A 320 1.73 -13.02 14.39
CA TYR A 320 0.61 -12.26 13.83
C TYR A 320 -0.27 -13.18 12.99
N HIS A 321 -1.58 -13.15 13.19
CA HIS A 321 -2.57 -13.92 12.44
C HIS A 321 -3.29 -13.02 11.44
N LEU A 322 -2.89 -13.08 10.16
CA LEU A 322 -3.20 -12.05 9.18
C LEU A 322 -3.82 -12.66 7.93
N LYS A 323 -4.71 -11.90 7.30
CA LYS A 323 -5.24 -12.20 5.96
C LYS A 323 -5.07 -11.02 5.02
N THR A 324 -4.97 -11.33 3.72
CA THR A 324 -4.85 -10.35 2.65
C THR A 324 -5.30 -10.98 1.33
N ARG A 325 -5.70 -10.14 0.36
CA ARG A 325 -5.91 -10.60 -1.01
C ARG A 325 -4.60 -11.13 -1.60
N PHE A 326 -4.67 -12.29 -2.25
CA PHE A 326 -3.48 -12.99 -2.75
C PHE A 326 -3.69 -13.57 -4.14
N GLU A 327 -3.02 -12.98 -5.12
CA GLU A 327 -3.25 -13.31 -6.54
C GLU A 327 -2.41 -14.48 -7.06
N THR A 328 -1.47 -15.00 -6.26
CA THR A 328 -0.46 -15.95 -6.74
C THR A 328 -0.96 -17.39 -6.89
N VAL A 329 -1.86 -17.86 -6.03
CA VAL A 329 -2.38 -19.24 -6.05
C VAL A 329 -3.89 -19.26 -5.90
N LYS A 330 -4.53 -20.37 -6.26
CA LYS A 330 -6.00 -20.54 -6.16
C LYS A 330 -6.46 -21.79 -5.41
N SER A 331 -5.52 -22.60 -4.91
CA SER A 331 -5.84 -23.84 -4.20
C SER A 331 -4.84 -24.16 -3.09
N GLN A 332 -5.28 -24.95 -2.10
CA GLN A 332 -4.41 -25.36 -0.98
C GLN A 332 -3.25 -26.25 -1.45
N GLU A 333 -3.45 -27.02 -2.52
CA GLU A 333 -2.40 -27.83 -3.15
C GLU A 333 -1.31 -26.94 -3.76
N GLU A 334 -1.71 -25.92 -4.53
CA GLU A 334 -0.78 -24.91 -5.07
C GLU A 334 -0.05 -24.15 -3.97
N LEU A 335 -0.76 -23.75 -2.91
CA LEU A 335 -0.17 -23.05 -1.76
C LEU A 335 0.95 -23.87 -1.11
N SER A 336 0.73 -25.18 -0.98
CA SER A 336 1.69 -26.10 -0.37
C SER A 336 2.94 -26.28 -1.24
N ALA A 337 2.80 -26.22 -2.57
CA ALA A 337 3.88 -26.33 -3.54
C ALA A 337 4.60 -25.00 -3.83
N LEU A 338 4.02 -23.85 -3.45
CA LEU A 338 4.59 -22.54 -3.73
C LEU A 338 5.87 -22.32 -2.88
N PRO A 339 7.02 -22.08 -3.54
CA PRO A 339 8.28 -21.85 -2.86
C PRO A 339 8.34 -20.45 -2.24
N THR A 340 9.18 -20.33 -1.23
CA THR A 340 9.68 -19.05 -0.70
C THR A 340 11.08 -18.81 -1.25
N TYR A 341 11.35 -17.56 -1.63
CA TYR A 341 12.67 -17.11 -2.07
C TYR A 341 13.32 -16.26 -0.98
N TYR A 342 14.63 -16.42 -0.82
CA TYR A 342 15.42 -15.67 0.13
C TYR A 342 16.56 -14.97 -0.60
N PHE A 343 16.63 -13.66 -0.43
CA PHE A 343 17.70 -12.82 -0.96
C PHE A 343 18.49 -12.29 0.23
N LYS A 344 19.79 -12.58 0.33
CA LYS A 344 20.56 -12.24 1.53
C LYS A 344 22.01 -11.83 1.26
N ASN A 345 22.53 -11.02 2.16
CA ASN A 345 23.94 -10.68 2.30
C ASN A 345 24.29 -10.75 3.80
N ASP A 346 25.44 -10.22 4.21
CA ASP A 346 25.90 -10.29 5.61
C ASP A 346 25.06 -9.45 6.60
N THR A 347 24.20 -8.54 6.10
CA THR A 347 23.48 -7.56 6.92
C THR A 347 21.97 -7.57 6.71
N GLU A 348 21.52 -8.06 5.57
CA GLU A 348 20.16 -7.91 5.05
C GLU A 348 19.58 -9.24 4.59
N THR A 349 18.26 -9.37 4.71
CA THR A 349 17.52 -10.49 4.17
C THR A 349 16.14 -10.03 3.68
N ILE A 350 15.76 -10.47 2.48
CA ILE A 350 14.38 -10.39 1.97
C ILE A 350 13.84 -11.81 1.87
N GLU A 351 12.75 -12.08 2.58
CA GLU A 351 11.92 -13.28 2.39
C GLU A 351 10.75 -12.93 1.46
N VAL A 352 10.63 -13.66 0.35
CA VAL A 352 9.60 -13.44 -0.68
C VAL A 352 8.70 -14.66 -0.81
N PHE A 353 7.40 -14.46 -0.58
CA PHE A 353 6.38 -15.48 -0.76
C PHE A 353 5.25 -14.93 -1.63
N GLY A 354 5.17 -15.40 -2.89
CA GLY A 354 4.25 -14.85 -3.88
C GLY A 354 4.45 -13.35 -4.08
N SER A 355 3.41 -12.54 -3.82
CA SER A 355 3.46 -11.08 -3.90
C SER A 355 4.00 -10.39 -2.64
N MET A 356 4.23 -11.12 -1.55
CA MET A 356 4.65 -10.59 -0.26
C MET A 356 6.17 -10.55 -0.14
N ARG A 357 6.72 -9.47 0.41
CA ARG A 357 8.15 -9.31 0.67
C ARG A 357 8.37 -8.84 2.11
N LEU A 358 9.15 -9.56 2.89
CA LEU A 358 9.53 -9.17 4.24
C LEU A 358 11.03 -8.85 4.27
N TYR A 359 11.35 -7.58 4.46
CA TYR A 359 12.71 -7.06 4.56
C TYR A 359 13.16 -7.01 6.02
N SER A 360 14.39 -7.46 6.26
CA SER A 360 15.07 -7.43 7.55
C SER A 360 16.49 -6.91 7.41
N HIS A 361 16.95 -6.13 8.38
CA HIS A 361 18.33 -5.65 8.47
C HIS A 361 18.84 -5.82 9.91
N LYS A 362 20.10 -6.21 10.09
CA LYS A 362 20.71 -6.48 11.40
C LYS A 362 20.69 -5.29 12.38
N HIS A 363 20.55 -4.08 11.87
CA HIS A 363 20.51 -2.83 12.64
C HIS A 363 19.09 -2.31 12.91
N LEU A 364 18.05 -2.89 12.31
CA LEU A 364 16.67 -2.48 12.55
C LEU A 364 16.03 -3.38 13.62
N GLN A 365 15.32 -2.78 14.58
CA GLN A 365 14.52 -3.52 15.57
C GLN A 365 13.14 -3.94 15.05
N TYR A 366 12.83 -3.56 13.81
CA TYR A 366 11.61 -3.91 13.09
C TYR A 366 11.94 -4.49 11.71
N GLN A 367 10.91 -4.99 11.05
CA GLN A 367 10.96 -5.46 9.67
C GLN A 367 9.97 -4.66 8.84
N LEU A 368 10.19 -4.61 7.52
CA LEU A 368 9.25 -3.99 6.58
C LEU A 368 8.56 -5.08 5.78
N LEU A 369 7.24 -5.16 5.89
CA LEU A 369 6.41 -6.06 5.10
C LEU A 369 5.79 -5.27 3.95
N ARG A 370 6.06 -5.67 2.70
CA ARG A 370 5.43 -5.11 1.51
C ARG A 370 4.45 -6.10 0.90
N ILE A 371 3.20 -5.68 0.74
CA ILE A 371 2.12 -6.44 0.11
C ILE A 371 1.56 -5.57 -1.01
N GLY A 372 1.83 -5.96 -2.26
CA GLY A 372 1.52 -5.11 -3.41
C GLY A 372 2.20 -3.75 -3.31
N LYS A 373 1.40 -2.68 -3.27
CA LYS A 373 1.88 -1.28 -3.16
C LYS A 373 2.01 -0.78 -1.72
N LYS A 374 1.41 -1.48 -0.75
CA LYS A 374 1.41 -1.07 0.65
C LYS A 374 2.65 -1.59 1.39
N THR A 375 3.17 -0.77 2.30
CA THR A 375 4.31 -1.12 3.14
C THR A 375 3.94 -0.95 4.61
N TYR A 376 4.25 -1.97 5.40
CA TYR A 376 3.93 -2.03 6.81
C TYR A 376 5.20 -2.19 7.64
N ARG A 377 5.28 -1.48 8.77
CA ARG A 377 6.27 -1.73 9.80
C ARG A 377 5.77 -2.86 10.70
N VAL A 378 6.55 -3.93 10.81
CA VAL A 378 6.24 -5.07 11.68
C VAL A 378 7.30 -5.12 12.78
N GLY A 379 6.93 -4.96 14.05
CA GLY A 379 7.89 -4.94 15.16
C GLY A 379 7.46 -4.02 16.29
N LYS A 380 8.41 -3.59 17.13
CA LYS A 380 8.17 -2.45 18.01
C LYS A 380 7.97 -1.16 17.21
#